data_AF-A0A2S4L6W7-F1
#
_entry.id   AF-A0A2S4L6W7-F1
#
_cell.length_a   1.000
_cell.length_b   1.000
_cell.length_c   1.000
_cell.angle_alpha   90.00
_cell.angle_beta   90.00
_cell.angle_gamma   90.00
#
_symmetry.space_group_name_H-M   'P 1'
#
loop_
_entity.id
_entity.type
_entity.pdbx_description
1 polymer ?
#
loop_
_entity_poly.entity_id
_entity_poly.type
_entity_poly.pdbx_seq_one_letter_code
_entity_poly.pdbx_strand_id
1 'polypeptide(L)'
;MDMQQFSPGMLSYPEPPEFDYSSFLQGEDMPLHDPSQGHSAGALSEDSSGKLTPPSSDNRSTTSGTNDVVRRQPTQKQRLERRGHTKSRRGCYNCKRRRIKCQETRPACGHCVKTGLKCEYPSMPQITHQPHHQIPLFSLQDMRFFQHFLTQCYPHHPLKQEDIWTHEIPCIAHNHEFLMHAILGFAASELTHTDGSLVTAAMNHRIKAIRAIKKRLAESSRTETTYEEANALVATCFALTFQSVSLDDGLAEYMTFIRGILIIGMQMMFRGIKPVFQTLFDDRQNELVAPLMQDLPLIQRGWADAAVESISNLRPLCVDTVEVEYHEQLLGIAEKLYTSSFDAYKANSREYAWWMMLPHASFQELINLNRQTMILLHAHWIALAQIMSFITEREYDLREKQPQQEDNMDPGFIRWLKYLNARVDYEHQIYNQWPMWVDEQLDKDMTFFGKRR
;
A
#
# COMPACT_ATOMS: atom_id res chain seq x y z
N MET A 1 -16.02 8.66 26.96
CA MET A 1 -16.30 8.47 28.40
C MET A 1 -16.05 9.78 29.13
N ASP A 2 -16.91 10.19 30.09
CA ASP A 2 -16.70 11.41 30.88
C ASP A 2 -15.47 11.31 31.81
N MET A 3 -14.33 11.85 31.37
CA MET A 3 -13.07 11.85 32.13
C MET A 3 -12.97 13.03 33.12
N GLN A 4 -13.95 13.20 34.02
CA GLN A 4 -13.93 14.27 35.04
C GLN A 4 -13.78 13.80 36.50
N GLN A 5 -13.27 12.58 36.73
CA GLN A 5 -13.02 12.05 38.10
C GLN A 5 -11.57 11.58 38.37
N PHE A 6 -10.58 12.35 37.95
CA PHE A 6 -9.22 12.22 38.49
C PHE A 6 -8.77 13.51 39.18
N SER A 7 -8.63 13.43 40.51
CA SER A 7 -8.11 14.53 41.34
C SER A 7 -6.59 14.67 41.18
N PRO A 8 -6.04 15.88 41.01
CA PRO A 8 -4.61 16.07 40.79
C PRO A 8 -3.81 15.97 42.10
N GLY A 9 -3.11 14.86 42.32
CA GLY A 9 -2.24 14.68 43.49
C GLY A 9 -1.27 13.51 43.39
N MET A 10 0.03 13.81 43.35
CA MET A 10 1.16 12.89 43.54
C MET A 10 1.27 11.66 42.59
N LEU A 11 1.66 11.89 41.35
CA LEU A 11 2.49 10.93 40.60
C LEU A 11 3.63 11.68 39.88
N SER A 12 4.80 11.76 40.52
CA SER A 12 6.04 12.19 39.87
C SER A 12 6.63 11.02 39.10
N TYR A 13 6.29 10.88 37.82
CA TYR A 13 6.94 9.93 36.94
C TYR A 13 8.35 10.42 36.55
N PRO A 14 9.37 9.56 36.55
CA PRO A 14 10.63 9.84 35.87
C PRO A 14 10.39 10.05 34.37
N GLU A 15 11.29 10.76 33.69
CA GLU A 15 11.23 10.92 32.23
C GLU A 15 11.14 9.53 31.55
N PRO A 16 10.23 9.34 30.58
CA PRO A 16 10.08 8.04 29.93
C PRO A 16 11.30 7.73 29.08
N PRO A 17 11.86 6.51 29.13
CA PRO A 17 12.86 6.08 28.16
C PRO A 17 12.25 6.10 26.76
N GLU A 18 13.05 6.42 25.74
CA GLU A 18 12.62 6.40 24.34
C GLU A 18 12.08 5.01 23.98
N PHE A 19 10.76 4.91 23.80
CA PHE A 19 10.09 3.65 23.48
C PHE A 19 10.42 3.25 22.04
N ASP A 20 10.95 2.04 21.83
CA ASP A 20 11.35 1.58 20.50
C ASP A 20 10.14 1.15 19.66
N TYR A 21 9.58 2.10 18.93
CA TYR A 21 8.47 1.89 18.00
C TYR A 21 8.79 0.91 16.85
N SER A 22 10.06 0.57 16.60
CA SER A 22 10.40 -0.44 15.58
C SER A 22 9.90 -1.84 15.98
N SER A 23 9.82 -2.13 17.28
CA SER A 23 9.23 -3.36 17.83
C SER A 23 7.76 -3.57 17.46
N PHE A 24 7.00 -2.48 17.24
CA PHE A 24 5.57 -2.55 16.93
C PHE A 24 5.27 -3.18 15.56
N LEU A 25 6.24 -3.14 14.64
CA LEU A 25 6.14 -3.77 13.32
C LEU A 25 7.05 -5.00 13.19
N GLN A 26 7.60 -5.49 14.30
CA GLN A 26 8.29 -6.78 14.42
C GLN A 26 7.28 -7.86 14.83
N GLY A 27 6.33 -8.16 13.94
CA GLY A 27 5.92 -9.56 13.84
C GLY A 27 7.15 -10.36 13.40
N GLU A 28 7.40 -11.50 14.02
CA GLU A 28 8.47 -12.41 13.61
C GLU A 28 8.35 -12.73 12.10
N ASP A 29 9.47 -12.95 11.41
CA ASP A 29 9.49 -13.20 9.96
C ASP A 29 8.76 -14.51 9.59
N MET A 30 7.43 -14.44 9.53
CA MET A 30 6.56 -15.42 8.87
C MET A 30 7.03 -15.51 7.42
N PRO A 31 7.50 -16.68 6.95
CA PRO A 31 8.17 -16.77 5.67
C PRO A 31 7.21 -16.51 4.53
N LEU A 32 7.30 -15.30 3.95
CA LEU A 32 6.66 -14.96 2.68
C LEU A 32 7.11 -15.97 1.62
N HIS A 33 6.19 -16.86 1.23
CA HIS A 33 6.49 -17.98 0.37
C HIS A 33 6.80 -17.49 -1.06
N ASP A 34 8.09 -17.39 -1.39
CA ASP A 34 8.58 -17.07 -2.73
C ASP A 34 8.17 -18.18 -3.73
N PRO A 35 7.34 -17.91 -4.76
CA PRO A 35 6.95 -18.93 -5.73
C PRO A 35 8.06 -19.28 -6.73
N SER A 36 9.24 -18.65 -6.67
CA SER A 36 10.26 -18.71 -7.74
C SER A 36 11.42 -19.70 -7.51
N GLN A 37 11.43 -20.49 -6.43
CA GLN A 37 12.54 -21.42 -6.13
C GLN A 37 12.13 -22.90 -6.13
N GLY A 38 12.00 -23.47 -7.33
CA GLY A 38 11.97 -24.93 -7.54
C GLY A 38 13.37 -25.49 -7.76
N HIS A 39 13.76 -26.51 -6.99
CA HIS A 39 15.09 -27.12 -7.03
C HIS A 39 15.40 -27.90 -8.32
N SER A 40 16.67 -27.89 -8.73
CA SER A 40 17.21 -28.69 -9.85
C SER A 40 17.73 -30.08 -9.43
N ALA A 41 17.26 -31.12 -10.10
CA ALA A 41 17.93 -32.42 -10.35
C ALA A 41 17.21 -33.03 -11.57
N GLY A 42 17.81 -33.28 -12.75
CA GLY A 42 18.88 -34.25 -13.05
C GLY A 42 18.25 -35.55 -13.59
N ALA A 43 18.69 -36.22 -14.67
CA ALA A 43 19.72 -35.99 -15.70
C ALA A 43 19.49 -36.95 -16.91
N LEU A 44 20.38 -36.96 -17.93
CA LEU A 44 20.53 -37.94 -19.04
C LEU A 44 19.56 -37.77 -20.25
N SER A 45 20.03 -37.26 -21.42
CA SER A 45 20.66 -37.95 -22.60
C SER A 45 19.61 -38.50 -23.59
N GLU A 46 19.63 -38.35 -24.92
CA GLU A 46 20.66 -38.28 -26.00
C GLU A 46 20.11 -37.44 -27.21
N ASP A 47 20.76 -37.09 -28.33
CA ASP A 47 22.17 -36.87 -28.75
C ASP A 47 22.16 -36.14 -30.16
N SER A 48 23.34 -35.76 -30.67
CA SER A 48 23.72 -35.63 -32.09
C SER A 48 23.41 -34.35 -32.91
N SER A 49 24.46 -33.51 -32.96
CA SER A 49 25.27 -33.29 -34.19
C SER A 49 24.84 -32.25 -35.26
N GLY A 50 25.41 -31.04 -35.13
CA GLY A 50 26.01 -30.28 -36.25
C GLY A 50 25.22 -29.09 -36.82
N LYS A 51 25.85 -28.05 -37.41
CA LYS A 51 27.29 -27.77 -37.63
C LYS A 51 27.52 -26.27 -37.97
N LEU A 52 28.63 -25.72 -37.46
CA LEU A 52 29.54 -24.74 -38.12
C LEU A 52 29.12 -23.26 -38.41
N THR A 53 29.75 -22.35 -37.66
CA THR A 53 30.44 -21.13 -38.18
C THR A 53 31.74 -21.52 -38.94
N PRO A 54 32.60 -20.64 -39.55
CA PRO A 54 32.78 -19.16 -39.47
C PRO A 54 33.09 -18.55 -40.90
N PRO A 55 34.08 -17.64 -41.19
CA PRO A 55 34.77 -16.57 -40.45
C PRO A 55 34.77 -15.19 -41.21
N SER A 56 35.83 -14.39 -41.04
CA SER A 56 35.96 -12.94 -41.22
C SER A 56 36.83 -12.45 -42.41
N SER A 57 36.94 -11.11 -42.50
CA SER A 57 38.10 -10.26 -42.87
C SER A 57 38.51 -10.02 -44.35
N ASP A 58 38.36 -8.73 -44.74
CA ASP A 58 39.29 -7.84 -45.45
C ASP A 58 40.12 -8.31 -46.69
N ASN A 59 39.79 -7.77 -47.88
CA ASN A 59 40.50 -6.58 -48.42
C ASN A 59 40.05 -6.08 -49.82
N ARG A 60 39.73 -4.78 -49.88
CA ARG A 60 40.20 -3.75 -50.85
C ARG A 60 40.46 -4.07 -52.36
N SER A 61 39.82 -3.24 -53.21
CA SER A 61 40.19 -2.89 -54.62
C SER A 61 39.88 -3.97 -55.70
N THR A 62 39.64 -3.69 -56.99
CA THR A 62 39.85 -2.47 -57.82
C THR A 62 38.95 -2.48 -59.09
N THR A 63 38.38 -1.32 -59.45
CA THR A 63 38.10 -0.75 -60.82
C THR A 63 37.62 -1.57 -62.04
N SER A 64 36.85 -0.84 -62.88
CA SER A 64 36.48 -1.08 -64.30
C SER A 64 35.24 -1.96 -64.56
N GLY A 65 34.33 -1.66 -65.50
CA GLY A 65 34.10 -0.40 -66.23
C GLY A 65 33.67 -0.55 -67.70
N THR A 66 32.46 -0.10 -68.04
CA THR A 66 31.94 0.22 -69.40
C THR A 66 30.67 1.06 -69.20
N ASN A 67 30.59 2.34 -69.58
CA ASN A 67 30.52 2.94 -70.92
C ASN A 67 29.17 2.79 -71.61
N ASP A 68 28.42 3.90 -71.72
CA ASP A 68 27.47 4.11 -72.81
C ASP A 68 27.39 5.60 -73.21
N VAL A 69 27.02 5.89 -74.47
CA VAL A 69 27.50 7.08 -75.20
C VAL A 69 26.41 8.11 -75.60
N VAL A 70 26.51 9.30 -74.98
CA VAL A 70 26.36 10.67 -75.54
C VAL A 70 25.27 10.99 -76.60
N ARG A 71 24.44 12.02 -76.30
CA ARG A 71 24.02 13.04 -77.28
C ARG A 71 24.02 14.46 -76.68
N ARG A 72 24.36 15.47 -77.50
CA ARG A 72 24.54 16.91 -77.16
C ARG A 72 23.59 17.78 -78.03
N GLN A 73 23.34 19.09 -77.84
CA GLN A 73 23.74 20.12 -76.85
C GLN A 73 22.67 21.26 -76.84
N PRO A 74 22.65 22.25 -75.90
CA PRO A 74 23.42 23.48 -76.10
C PRO A 74 24.01 24.15 -74.83
N THR A 75 24.80 25.19 -75.06
CA THR A 75 25.67 25.88 -74.08
C THR A 75 25.01 27.07 -73.39
N GLN A 76 25.33 27.32 -72.10
CA GLN A 76 25.37 28.68 -71.55
C GLN A 76 26.32 28.82 -70.35
N LYS A 77 27.29 29.73 -70.51
CA LYS A 77 28.16 30.42 -69.52
C LYS A 77 28.43 29.72 -68.18
N GLN A 78 29.64 29.17 -68.04
CA GLN A 78 30.22 28.86 -66.74
C GLN A 78 30.32 30.12 -65.86
N ARG A 79 29.51 30.20 -64.80
CA ARG A 79 29.92 30.91 -63.59
C ARG A 79 30.84 29.94 -62.84
N LEU A 80 32.11 30.30 -62.65
CA LEU A 80 33.01 29.54 -61.80
C LEU A 80 32.51 29.61 -60.35
N GLU A 81 31.72 28.61 -59.95
CA GLU A 81 31.43 28.38 -58.55
C GLU A 81 32.74 28.08 -57.83
N ARG A 82 33.03 28.84 -56.77
CA ARG A 82 34.21 28.61 -55.95
C ARG A 82 34.10 27.22 -55.34
N ARG A 83 35.02 26.31 -55.74
CA ARG A 83 35.15 24.96 -55.16
C ARG A 83 34.93 25.02 -53.65
N GLY A 84 33.85 24.40 -53.16
CA GLY A 84 33.53 24.36 -51.74
C GLY A 84 34.66 23.67 -50.98
N HIS A 85 35.42 24.43 -50.19
CA HIS A 85 36.49 23.86 -49.39
C HIS A 85 35.91 23.01 -48.24
N THR A 86 36.46 21.80 -48.07
CA THR A 86 36.13 20.92 -46.94
C THR A 86 36.38 21.66 -45.62
N LYS A 87 35.31 21.93 -44.87
CA LYS A 87 35.39 22.68 -43.60
C LYS A 87 36.23 21.89 -42.58
N SER A 88 37.29 22.51 -42.08
CA SER A 88 38.08 21.99 -40.96
C SER A 88 37.20 21.92 -39.71
N ARG A 89 36.78 20.71 -39.33
CA ARG A 89 35.86 20.49 -38.18
C ARG A 89 36.54 20.82 -36.86
N ARG A 90 37.86 20.60 -36.75
CA ARG A 90 38.67 20.80 -35.52
C ARG A 90 39.52 22.09 -35.54
N GLY A 91 39.30 22.99 -36.51
CA GLY A 91 40.04 24.25 -36.63
C GLY A 91 39.90 25.19 -35.42
N CYS A 92 40.91 26.04 -35.23
CA CYS A 92 40.96 27.04 -34.15
C CYS A 92 39.89 28.13 -34.33
N TYR A 93 39.54 28.83 -33.23
CA TYR A 93 38.49 29.85 -33.23
C TYR A 93 38.73 30.95 -34.26
N ASN A 94 39.97 31.41 -34.43
CA ASN A 94 40.31 32.46 -35.38
C ASN A 94 40.14 32.03 -36.84
N CYS A 95 40.58 30.83 -37.22
CA CYS A 95 40.36 30.31 -38.58
C CYS A 95 38.87 30.06 -38.85
N LYS A 96 38.12 29.54 -37.86
CA LYS A 96 36.66 29.38 -37.96
C LYS A 96 35.95 30.73 -38.12
N ARG A 97 36.27 31.74 -37.29
CA ARG A 97 35.71 33.10 -37.36
C ARG A 97 36.02 33.77 -38.70
N ARG A 98 37.26 33.65 -39.19
CA ARG A 98 37.69 34.15 -40.51
C ARG A 98 37.20 33.32 -41.70
N ARG A 99 36.48 32.21 -41.46
CA ARG A 99 35.95 31.28 -42.48
C ARG A 99 37.02 30.72 -43.44
N ILE A 100 38.25 30.53 -42.95
CA ILE A 100 39.39 29.97 -43.68
C ILE A 100 39.76 28.56 -43.19
N LYS A 101 40.43 27.75 -44.02
CA LYS A 101 40.88 26.41 -43.64
C LYS A 101 42.01 26.52 -42.59
N CYS A 102 41.76 25.98 -41.39
CA CYS A 102 42.81 25.82 -40.38
C CYS A 102 43.81 24.74 -40.83
N GLN A 103 45.09 24.94 -40.51
CA GLN A 103 46.14 23.92 -40.70
C GLN A 103 46.19 22.88 -39.58
N GLU A 104 45.43 23.09 -38.49
CA GLU A 104 45.31 22.21 -37.31
C GLU A 104 46.64 21.87 -36.57
N THR A 105 47.76 22.51 -36.94
CA THR A 105 49.04 22.42 -36.23
C THR A 105 48.91 22.96 -34.81
N ARG A 106 49.46 22.23 -33.84
CA ARG A 106 49.56 22.62 -32.42
C ARG A 106 51.03 22.95 -32.10
N PRO A 107 51.33 23.88 -31.18
CA PRO A 107 50.38 24.62 -30.33
C PRO A 107 49.59 25.71 -31.06
N ALA A 108 50.10 26.26 -32.17
CA ALA A 108 49.43 27.30 -32.96
C ALA A 108 49.36 26.95 -34.45
N CYS A 109 48.28 27.39 -35.12
CA CYS A 109 48.15 27.24 -36.58
C CYS A 109 48.98 28.28 -37.32
N GLY A 110 49.63 27.89 -38.43
CA GLY A 110 50.51 28.77 -39.21
C GLY A 110 49.86 30.07 -39.67
N HIS A 111 48.55 30.08 -39.95
CA HIS A 111 47.78 31.29 -40.23
C HIS A 111 47.69 32.26 -39.04
N CYS A 112 47.51 31.76 -37.82
CA CYS A 112 47.49 32.61 -36.63
C CYS A 112 48.88 33.14 -36.32
N VAL A 113 49.92 32.30 -36.42
CA VAL A 113 51.33 32.71 -36.25
C VAL A 113 51.70 33.83 -37.22
N LYS A 114 51.43 33.66 -38.53
CA LYS A 114 51.72 34.69 -39.55
C LYS A 114 50.91 35.98 -39.40
N THR A 115 49.81 35.97 -38.65
CA THR A 115 48.98 37.17 -38.42
C THR A 115 49.03 37.67 -36.97
N GLY A 116 50.02 37.23 -36.18
CA GLY A 116 50.22 37.69 -34.79
C GLY A 116 49.08 37.35 -33.82
N LEU A 117 48.20 36.40 -34.17
CA LEU A 117 47.02 36.06 -33.36
C LEU A 117 47.31 34.94 -32.36
N LYS A 118 46.82 35.13 -31.11
CA LYS A 118 46.73 34.06 -30.12
C LYS A 118 45.85 32.92 -30.64
N CYS A 119 46.44 31.75 -30.90
CA CYS A 119 45.75 30.63 -31.54
C CYS A 119 45.09 29.70 -30.52
N GLU A 120 43.78 29.85 -30.32
CA GLU A 120 43.03 29.00 -29.40
C GLU A 120 42.18 27.96 -30.18
N TYR A 121 42.35 26.69 -29.82
CA TYR A 121 41.51 25.61 -30.31
C TYR A 121 40.34 25.38 -29.35
N PRO A 122 39.14 25.04 -29.84
CA PRO A 122 38.07 24.60 -28.95
C PRO A 122 38.53 23.36 -28.17
N SER A 123 38.31 23.39 -26.85
CA SER A 123 38.30 22.17 -26.04
C SER A 123 37.34 21.16 -26.66
N MET A 124 37.59 19.86 -26.47
CA MET A 124 36.57 18.88 -26.87
C MET A 124 35.31 19.18 -26.06
N PRO A 125 34.13 19.26 -26.69
CA PRO A 125 32.90 19.41 -25.95
C PRO A 125 32.79 18.20 -25.02
N GLN A 126 32.82 18.44 -23.72
CA GLN A 126 32.37 17.42 -22.79
C GLN A 126 30.91 17.16 -23.14
N ILE A 127 30.61 15.92 -23.52
CA ILE A 127 29.24 15.45 -23.57
C ILE A 127 28.80 15.41 -22.12
N THR A 128 28.18 16.49 -21.65
CA THR A 128 27.31 16.42 -20.50
C THR A 128 26.19 15.50 -20.91
N HIS A 129 26.27 14.22 -20.53
CA HIS A 129 25.10 13.39 -20.51
C HIS A 129 24.06 14.15 -19.69
N GLN A 130 22.95 14.54 -20.33
CA GLN A 130 21.73 14.76 -19.57
C GLN A 130 21.50 13.47 -18.75
N PRO A 131 21.00 13.56 -17.51
CA PRO A 131 20.69 12.36 -16.73
C PRO A 131 19.76 11.49 -17.57
N HIS A 132 20.31 10.39 -18.12
CA HIS A 132 19.56 9.50 -18.99
C HIS A 132 18.44 8.89 -18.17
N HIS A 133 17.20 9.12 -18.63
CA HIS A 133 16.02 8.39 -18.19
C HIS A 133 16.01 8.11 -16.69
N GLN A 134 15.75 9.15 -15.88
CA GLN A 134 15.09 8.88 -14.60
C GLN A 134 13.80 8.12 -14.95
N ILE A 135 13.80 6.82 -14.69
CA ILE A 135 12.59 6.00 -14.73
C ILE A 135 11.60 6.74 -13.82
N PRO A 136 10.41 7.11 -14.32
CA PRO A 136 9.49 7.88 -13.50
C PRO A 136 9.17 7.06 -12.24
N LEU A 137 9.29 7.71 -11.08
CA LEU A 137 9.10 7.07 -9.76
C LEU A 137 7.76 6.34 -9.65
N PHE A 138 6.77 6.83 -10.40
CA PHE A 138 5.45 6.27 -10.55
C PHE A 138 5.09 6.08 -12.02
N SER A 139 4.41 4.98 -12.34
CA SER A 139 4.01 4.61 -13.70
C SER A 139 2.65 5.21 -14.11
N LEU A 140 2.25 5.06 -15.38
CA LEU A 140 0.87 5.39 -15.81
C LEU A 140 -0.18 4.48 -15.15
N GLN A 141 0.19 3.24 -14.79
CA GLN A 141 -0.69 2.35 -14.02
C GLN A 141 -0.89 2.90 -12.59
N ASP A 142 0.14 3.51 -12.01
CA ASP A 142 0.07 4.14 -10.69
C ASP A 142 -0.84 5.39 -10.74
N MET A 143 -0.86 6.11 -11.86
CA MET A 143 -1.84 7.20 -12.08
C MET A 143 -3.28 6.68 -12.16
N ARG A 144 -3.52 5.48 -12.72
CA ARG A 144 -4.83 4.79 -12.69
C ARG A 144 -5.21 4.40 -11.26
N PHE A 145 -4.27 3.84 -10.48
CA PHE A 145 -4.50 3.54 -9.05
C PHE A 145 -4.86 4.81 -8.26
N PHE A 146 -4.10 5.89 -8.43
CA PHE A 146 -4.36 7.16 -7.75
C PHE A 146 -5.71 7.76 -8.14
N GLN A 147 -6.07 7.74 -9.43
CA GLN A 147 -7.40 8.19 -9.89
C GLN A 147 -8.54 7.33 -9.31
N HIS A 148 -8.34 6.02 -9.21
CA HIS A 148 -9.31 5.12 -8.59
C HIS A 148 -9.48 5.43 -7.08
N PHE A 149 -8.38 5.68 -6.35
CA PHE A 149 -8.41 6.13 -4.94
C PHE A 149 -9.23 7.41 -4.74
N LEU A 150 -9.01 8.41 -5.60
CA LEU A 150 -9.71 9.70 -5.51
C LEU A 150 -11.21 9.63 -5.82
N THR A 151 -11.70 8.55 -6.43
CA THR A 151 -13.06 8.49 -7.00
C THR A 151 -13.91 7.33 -6.49
N GLN A 152 -13.30 6.20 -6.12
CA GLN A 152 -14.01 4.97 -5.73
C GLN A 152 -13.45 4.37 -4.43
N CYS A 153 -12.14 4.11 -4.36
CA CYS A 153 -11.56 3.25 -3.32
C CYS A 153 -10.85 4.04 -2.21
N TYR A 154 -11.64 4.67 -1.33
CA TYR A 154 -11.14 5.37 -0.14
C TYR A 154 -11.82 4.88 1.14
N PRO A 155 -11.14 4.90 2.30
CA PRO A 155 -11.71 4.47 3.57
C PRO A 155 -13.03 5.19 3.93
N HIS A 156 -14.01 4.44 4.46
CA HIS A 156 -15.26 5.02 4.97
C HIS A 156 -15.11 5.63 6.38
N HIS A 157 -13.99 5.35 7.06
CA HIS A 157 -13.68 5.81 8.41
C HIS A 157 -12.50 6.79 8.39
N PRO A 158 -12.44 7.81 9.27
CA PRO A 158 -13.49 8.23 10.21
C PRO A 158 -14.75 8.77 9.54
N LEU A 159 -15.90 8.50 10.16
CA LEU A 159 -17.22 8.83 9.61
C LEU A 159 -17.39 10.33 9.35
N LYS A 160 -18.06 10.67 8.24
CA LYS A 160 -18.30 12.03 7.72
C LYS A 160 -17.03 12.86 7.45
N GLN A 161 -15.96 12.22 6.97
CA GLN A 161 -14.70 12.88 6.62
C GLN A 161 -14.12 12.43 5.26
N GLU A 162 -14.98 12.03 4.32
CA GLU A 162 -14.61 11.59 2.95
C GLU A 162 -13.83 12.66 2.15
N ASP A 163 -14.09 13.94 2.41
CA ASP A 163 -13.38 15.05 1.76
C ASP A 163 -11.90 15.11 2.19
N ILE A 164 -11.57 14.64 3.39
CA ILE A 164 -10.18 14.54 3.84
C ILE A 164 -9.46 13.46 3.03
N TRP A 165 -10.11 12.32 2.79
CA TRP A 165 -9.58 11.24 1.96
C TRP A 165 -9.41 11.61 0.49
N THR A 166 -10.29 12.44 -0.05
CA THR A 166 -10.32 12.79 -1.49
C THR A 166 -9.62 14.11 -1.83
N HIS A 167 -9.29 14.96 -0.85
CA HIS A 167 -8.59 16.22 -1.05
C HIS A 167 -7.29 16.34 -0.22
N GLU A 168 -7.37 16.24 1.12
CA GLU A 168 -6.23 16.52 2.02
C GLU A 168 -5.15 15.42 1.99
N ILE A 169 -5.54 14.15 2.11
CA ILE A 169 -4.59 13.01 2.09
C ILE A 169 -3.82 12.93 0.76
N PRO A 170 -4.43 13.12 -0.43
CA PRO A 170 -3.72 13.23 -1.70
C PRO A 170 -2.68 14.36 -1.75
N CYS A 171 -2.96 15.51 -1.14
CA CYS A 171 -2.00 16.61 -1.02
C CYS A 171 -0.82 16.21 -0.10
N ILE A 172 -1.08 15.59 1.04
CA ILE A 172 -0.03 15.10 1.95
C ILE A 172 0.82 13.99 1.29
N ALA A 173 0.20 13.10 0.51
CA ALA A 173 0.86 11.95 -0.10
C ALA A 173 2.03 12.33 -1.03
N HIS A 174 2.03 13.51 -1.64
CA HIS A 174 3.11 13.89 -2.58
C HIS A 174 4.47 14.11 -1.90
N ASN A 175 4.50 14.37 -0.59
CA ASN A 175 5.72 14.51 0.21
C ASN A 175 6.12 13.23 0.96
N HIS A 176 5.23 12.24 1.02
CA HIS A 176 5.35 11.07 1.89
C HIS A 176 5.24 9.77 1.11
N GLU A 177 6.39 9.23 0.65
CA GLU A 177 6.47 8.00 -0.16
C GLU A 177 5.72 6.80 0.44
N PHE A 178 5.74 6.68 1.78
CA PHE A 178 5.03 5.61 2.49
C PHE A 178 3.51 5.71 2.33
N LEU A 179 2.95 6.93 2.42
CA LEU A 179 1.52 7.20 2.22
C LEU A 179 1.13 6.99 0.75
N MET A 180 1.91 7.55 -0.18
CA MET A 180 1.69 7.37 -1.62
C MET A 180 1.67 5.88 -1.99
N HIS A 181 2.60 5.09 -1.48
CA HIS A 181 2.58 3.65 -1.72
C HIS A 181 1.43 2.92 -1.02
N ALA A 182 0.95 3.35 0.15
CA ALA A 182 -0.22 2.72 0.78
C ALA A 182 -1.52 2.98 0.02
N ILE A 183 -1.79 4.23 -0.42
CA ILE A 183 -3.00 4.54 -1.20
C ILE A 183 -2.98 3.86 -2.59
N LEU A 184 -1.81 3.80 -3.24
CA LEU A 184 -1.65 3.07 -4.50
C LEU A 184 -1.80 1.55 -4.32
N GLY A 185 -1.29 1.00 -3.21
CA GLY A 185 -1.43 -0.42 -2.88
C GLY A 185 -2.88 -0.80 -2.60
N PHE A 186 -3.59 0.00 -1.80
CA PHE A 186 -5.01 -0.19 -1.52
C PHE A 186 -5.86 -0.11 -2.79
N ALA A 187 -5.66 0.92 -3.62
CA ALA A 187 -6.37 1.06 -4.88
C ALA A 187 -6.06 -0.04 -5.91
N ALA A 188 -4.82 -0.52 -5.93
CA ALA A 188 -4.44 -1.67 -6.74
C ALA A 188 -5.12 -2.96 -6.24
N SER A 189 -5.24 -3.15 -4.91
CA SER A 189 -5.95 -4.28 -4.30
C SER A 189 -7.44 -4.30 -4.69
N GLU A 190 -8.16 -3.18 -4.62
CA GLU A 190 -9.58 -3.13 -5.02
C GLU A 190 -9.76 -3.45 -6.52
N LEU A 191 -8.87 -2.95 -7.39
CA LEU A 191 -8.89 -3.32 -8.81
C LEU A 191 -8.57 -4.79 -9.08
N THR A 192 -8.04 -5.58 -8.14
CA THR A 192 -7.82 -7.02 -8.37
C THR A 192 -9.13 -7.80 -8.55
N HIS A 193 -10.26 -7.28 -8.04
CA HIS A 193 -11.57 -7.89 -8.25
C HIS A 193 -12.01 -7.89 -9.73
N THR A 194 -11.50 -6.96 -10.54
CA THR A 194 -11.78 -6.87 -11.99
C THR A 194 -10.58 -7.28 -12.85
N ASP A 195 -9.35 -7.08 -12.37
CA ASP A 195 -8.09 -7.35 -13.06
C ASP A 195 -7.08 -8.00 -12.12
N GLY A 196 -7.17 -9.32 -11.98
CA GLY A 196 -6.29 -10.13 -11.12
C GLY A 196 -4.79 -10.06 -11.49
N SER A 197 -4.40 -9.48 -12.62
CA SER A 197 -2.99 -9.25 -12.94
C SER A 197 -2.33 -8.20 -12.00
N LEU A 198 -3.15 -7.37 -11.35
CA LEU A 198 -2.71 -6.26 -10.51
C LEU A 198 -2.26 -6.68 -9.10
N VAL A 199 -2.48 -7.93 -8.68
CA VAL A 199 -2.08 -8.47 -7.36
C VAL A 199 -0.60 -8.19 -7.07
N THR A 200 0.28 -8.46 -8.04
CA THR A 200 1.72 -8.20 -7.93
C THR A 200 2.03 -6.71 -7.75
N ALA A 201 1.27 -5.81 -8.38
CA ALA A 201 1.45 -4.37 -8.21
C ALA A 201 0.99 -3.90 -6.82
N ALA A 202 -0.17 -4.40 -6.36
CA ALA A 202 -0.72 -4.11 -5.04
C ALA A 202 0.24 -4.53 -3.91
N MET A 203 0.80 -5.75 -4.00
CA MET A 203 1.76 -6.27 -3.01
C MET A 203 3.10 -5.53 -3.06
N ASN A 204 3.60 -5.20 -4.26
CA ASN A 204 4.82 -4.38 -4.38
C ASN A 204 4.65 -3.00 -3.73
N HIS A 205 3.49 -2.36 -3.88
CA HIS A 205 3.19 -1.10 -3.20
C HIS A 205 3.05 -1.26 -1.68
N ARG A 206 2.33 -2.29 -1.19
CA ARG A 206 2.22 -2.63 0.24
C ARG A 206 3.60 -2.79 0.89
N ILE A 207 4.47 -3.60 0.29
CA ILE A 207 5.82 -3.88 0.79
C ILE A 207 6.67 -2.59 0.83
N LYS A 208 6.59 -1.73 -0.19
CA LYS A 208 7.29 -0.44 -0.19
C LYS A 208 6.76 0.49 0.92
N ALA A 209 5.44 0.57 1.11
CA ALA A 209 4.83 1.37 2.17
C ALA A 209 5.31 0.92 3.56
N ILE A 210 5.18 -0.38 3.88
CA ILE A 210 5.59 -0.94 5.18
C ILE A 210 7.09 -0.71 5.44
N ARG A 211 7.96 -0.95 4.44
CA ARG A 211 9.41 -0.68 4.56
C ARG A 211 9.71 0.80 4.82
N ALA A 212 9.01 1.70 4.14
CA ALA A 212 9.19 3.14 4.30
C ALA A 212 8.68 3.64 5.67
N ILE A 213 7.55 3.12 6.19
CA ILE A 213 7.11 3.37 7.58
C ILE A 213 8.14 2.84 8.59
N LYS A 214 8.56 1.57 8.49
CA LYS A 214 9.55 0.95 9.38
C LYS A 214 10.82 1.79 9.47
N LYS A 215 11.36 2.21 8.31
CA LYS A 215 12.52 3.10 8.23
C LYS A 215 12.24 4.45 8.90
N ARG A 216 11.10 5.08 8.62
CA ARG A 216 10.81 6.42 9.13
C ARG A 216 10.57 6.44 10.65
N LEU A 217 9.90 5.43 11.20
CA LEU A 217 9.71 5.29 12.66
C LEU A 217 11.06 5.12 13.38
N ALA A 218 11.98 4.31 12.83
CA ALA A 218 13.33 4.16 13.39
C ALA A 218 14.13 5.49 13.35
N GLU A 219 13.98 6.28 12.29
CA GLU A 219 14.59 7.62 12.15
C GLU A 219 13.91 8.71 13.01
N SER A 220 12.62 8.55 13.35
CA SER A 220 11.85 9.53 14.14
C SER A 220 12.32 9.65 15.60
N SER A 221 13.12 8.71 16.11
CA SER A 221 13.88 8.87 17.36
C SER A 221 14.78 10.11 17.37
N ARG A 222 15.19 10.59 16.18
CA ARG A 222 16.17 11.68 16.00
C ARG A 222 15.59 12.98 15.46
N THR A 223 14.30 13.03 15.15
CA THR A 223 13.67 14.21 14.51
C THR A 223 12.29 14.48 15.08
N GLU A 224 11.96 15.76 15.24
CA GLU A 224 10.61 16.19 15.60
C GLU A 224 9.62 15.82 14.47
N THR A 225 8.55 15.11 14.83
CA THR A 225 7.51 14.68 13.87
C THR A 225 6.61 15.87 13.57
N THR A 226 6.49 16.24 12.30
CA THR A 226 5.67 17.40 11.88
C THR A 226 4.18 17.07 11.87
N TYR A 227 3.33 18.11 11.81
CA TYR A 227 1.89 17.94 11.61
C TYR A 227 1.57 17.13 10.35
N GLU A 228 2.23 17.44 9.24
CA GLU A 228 2.03 16.78 7.96
C GLU A 228 2.42 15.30 8.03
N GLU A 229 3.58 15.02 8.62
CA GLU A 229 4.10 13.66 8.79
C GLU A 229 3.22 12.80 9.70
N ALA A 230 2.77 13.33 10.84
CA ALA A 230 1.94 12.58 11.77
C ALA A 230 0.58 12.22 11.15
N ASN A 231 -0.03 13.14 10.41
CA ASN A 231 -1.25 12.88 9.65
C ASN A 231 -1.01 11.90 8.49
N ALA A 232 0.16 11.99 7.82
CA ALA A 232 0.54 11.01 6.80
C ALA A 232 0.64 9.60 7.40
N LEU A 233 1.27 9.43 8.56
CA LEU A 233 1.41 8.13 9.23
C LEU A 233 0.03 7.55 9.60
N VAL A 234 -0.86 8.34 10.19
CA VAL A 234 -2.25 7.93 10.48
C VAL A 234 -2.98 7.48 9.22
N ALA A 235 -2.96 8.28 8.15
CA ALA A 235 -3.63 7.95 6.89
C ALA A 235 -3.04 6.70 6.22
N THR A 236 -1.73 6.46 6.40
CA THR A 236 -1.05 5.28 5.88
C THR A 236 -1.47 4.02 6.63
N CYS A 237 -1.58 4.08 7.96
CA CYS A 237 -2.09 2.96 8.75
C CYS A 237 -3.54 2.63 8.36
N PHE A 238 -4.41 3.61 8.19
CA PHE A 238 -5.77 3.39 7.64
C PHE A 238 -5.75 2.72 6.27
N ALA A 239 -4.99 3.23 5.30
CA ALA A 239 -4.92 2.63 3.96
C ALA A 239 -4.39 1.18 4.00
N LEU A 240 -3.40 0.89 4.85
CA LEU A 240 -2.89 -0.46 5.05
C LEU A 240 -3.88 -1.38 5.78
N THR A 241 -4.66 -0.87 6.75
CA THR A 241 -5.77 -1.55 7.41
C THR A 241 -6.81 -2.01 6.39
N PHE A 242 -7.32 -1.10 5.56
CA PHE A 242 -8.32 -1.44 4.55
C PHE A 242 -7.75 -2.37 3.47
N GLN A 243 -6.48 -2.22 3.08
CA GLN A 243 -5.83 -3.18 2.19
C GLN A 243 -5.69 -4.58 2.82
N SER A 244 -5.51 -4.71 4.15
CA SER A 244 -5.45 -6.02 4.82
C SER A 244 -6.74 -6.81 4.67
N VAL A 245 -7.90 -6.15 4.56
CA VAL A 245 -9.22 -6.78 4.36
C VAL A 245 -9.29 -7.56 3.04
N SER A 246 -8.49 -7.17 2.04
CA SER A 246 -8.37 -7.88 0.76
C SER A 246 -7.42 -9.09 0.79
N LEU A 247 -6.79 -9.41 1.94
CA LEU A 247 -5.81 -10.50 2.11
C LEU A 247 -6.42 -11.65 2.93
N ASP A 248 -6.14 -12.89 2.55
CA ASP A 248 -6.73 -14.08 3.19
C ASP A 248 -6.25 -14.27 4.65
N ASP A 249 -4.99 -13.90 4.92
CA ASP A 249 -4.33 -13.96 6.23
C ASP A 249 -4.18 -12.58 6.91
N GLY A 250 -4.82 -11.54 6.35
CA GLY A 250 -4.62 -10.14 6.75
C GLY A 250 -5.13 -9.71 8.13
N LEU A 251 -5.79 -10.59 8.90
CA LEU A 251 -6.40 -10.25 10.19
C LEU A 251 -5.41 -9.69 11.21
N ALA A 252 -4.26 -10.32 11.39
CA ALA A 252 -3.24 -9.87 12.34
C ALA A 252 -2.65 -8.50 11.95
N GLU A 253 -2.46 -8.26 10.65
CA GLU A 253 -2.02 -6.97 10.12
C GLU A 253 -3.10 -5.89 10.28
N TYR A 254 -4.37 -6.21 10.04
CA TYR A 254 -5.53 -5.32 10.24
C TYR A 254 -5.58 -4.77 11.68
N MET A 255 -5.54 -5.66 12.68
CA MET A 255 -5.53 -5.26 14.09
C MET A 255 -4.29 -4.43 14.43
N THR A 256 -3.12 -4.82 13.89
CA THR A 256 -1.85 -4.11 14.13
C THR A 256 -1.88 -2.69 13.57
N PHE A 257 -2.38 -2.48 12.35
CA PHE A 257 -2.46 -1.13 11.76
C PHE A 257 -3.50 -0.25 12.45
N ILE A 258 -4.65 -0.80 12.88
CA ILE A 258 -5.64 -0.05 13.68
C ILE A 258 -5.04 0.41 15.01
N ARG A 259 -4.36 -0.49 15.73
CA ARG A 259 -3.68 -0.12 16.98
C ARG A 259 -2.54 0.89 16.73
N GLY A 260 -1.90 0.84 15.57
CA GLY A 260 -0.95 1.85 15.10
C GLY A 260 -1.57 3.25 14.99
N ILE A 261 -2.78 3.38 14.41
CA ILE A 261 -3.53 4.65 14.33
C ILE A 261 -3.70 5.26 15.72
N LEU A 262 -4.11 4.46 16.71
CA LEU A 262 -4.30 4.95 18.08
C LEU A 262 -2.99 5.42 18.72
N ILE A 263 -1.90 4.67 18.57
CA ILE A 263 -0.59 5.01 19.15
C ILE A 263 -0.04 6.32 18.56
N ILE A 264 -0.08 6.46 17.22
CA ILE A 264 0.33 7.70 16.54
C ILE A 264 -0.57 8.86 17.01
N GLY A 265 -1.87 8.60 17.14
CA GLY A 265 -2.85 9.52 17.71
C GLY A 265 -2.51 10.05 19.10
N MET A 266 -2.18 9.14 20.03
CA MET A 266 -1.74 9.52 21.37
C MET A 266 -0.46 10.36 21.34
N GLN A 267 0.52 9.99 20.51
CA GLN A 267 1.74 10.77 20.32
C GLN A 267 1.44 12.18 19.77
N MET A 268 0.48 12.32 18.85
CA MET A 268 0.02 13.62 18.36
C MET A 268 -0.58 14.46 19.50
N MET A 269 -1.45 13.88 20.33
CA MET A 269 -2.04 14.55 21.49
C MET A 269 -0.97 15.02 22.50
N PHE A 270 -0.01 14.16 22.86
CA PHE A 270 1.08 14.54 23.78
C PHE A 270 1.98 15.66 23.21
N ARG A 271 2.07 15.79 21.89
CA ARG A 271 2.83 16.86 21.20
C ARG A 271 1.98 18.07 20.81
N GLY A 272 0.70 18.11 21.17
CA GLY A 272 -0.22 19.19 20.79
C GLY A 272 -0.54 19.27 19.29
N ILE A 273 -0.22 18.24 18.52
CA ILE A 273 -0.52 18.14 17.09
C ILE A 273 -1.99 17.74 16.95
N LYS A 274 -2.78 18.56 16.26
CA LYS A 274 -4.18 18.22 15.96
C LYS A 274 -4.24 17.21 14.82
N PRO A 275 -5.08 16.17 14.88
CA PRO A 275 -5.34 15.31 13.73
C PRO A 275 -6.14 16.08 12.67
N VAL A 276 -5.85 15.80 11.40
CA VAL A 276 -6.66 16.27 10.26
C VAL A 276 -8.06 15.65 10.33
N PHE A 277 -8.11 14.35 10.69
CA PHE A 277 -9.34 13.64 11.02
C PHE A 277 -9.88 14.08 12.39
N GLN A 278 -10.88 14.95 12.37
CA GLN A 278 -11.44 15.60 13.56
C GLN A 278 -12.16 14.61 14.50
N THR A 279 -12.91 13.64 13.93
CA THR A 279 -13.65 12.62 14.71
C THR A 279 -12.80 11.40 15.12
N LEU A 280 -11.48 11.43 14.97
CA LEU A 280 -10.61 10.26 15.17
C LEU A 280 -10.54 9.76 16.62
N PHE A 281 -10.59 10.66 17.60
CA PHE A 281 -10.58 10.36 19.04
C PHE A 281 -11.82 10.92 19.75
N ASP A 282 -12.91 11.10 19.00
CA ASP A 282 -14.11 11.79 19.44
C ASP A 282 -15.22 10.79 19.81
N ASP A 283 -15.69 10.82 21.05
CA ASP A 283 -16.82 9.99 21.52
C ASP A 283 -18.09 10.18 20.67
N ARG A 284 -18.22 11.33 19.98
CA ARG A 284 -19.38 11.70 19.15
C ARG A 284 -19.60 10.81 17.92
N GLN A 285 -18.71 9.88 17.57
CA GLN A 285 -19.05 8.88 16.54
C GLN A 285 -20.34 8.11 16.91
N ASN A 286 -20.53 7.81 18.19
CA ASN A 286 -21.78 7.20 18.67
C ASN A 286 -22.99 8.14 18.54
N GLU A 287 -22.80 9.46 18.70
CA GLU A 287 -23.88 10.45 18.54
C GLU A 287 -24.31 10.60 17.08
N LEU A 288 -23.36 10.55 16.13
CA LEU A 288 -23.65 10.60 14.69
C LEU A 288 -24.48 9.39 14.24
N VAL A 289 -24.17 8.21 14.78
CA VAL A 289 -24.77 6.94 14.37
C VAL A 289 -26.08 6.63 15.13
N ALA A 290 -26.26 7.13 16.36
CA ALA A 290 -27.43 6.85 17.18
C ALA A 290 -28.79 7.05 16.50
N PRO A 291 -29.06 8.14 15.72
CA PRO A 291 -30.35 8.33 15.05
C PRO A 291 -30.68 7.27 13.99
N LEU A 292 -29.67 6.56 13.48
CA LEU A 292 -29.84 5.49 12.48
C LEU A 292 -30.00 4.11 13.11
N MET A 293 -29.67 3.96 14.40
CA MET A 293 -29.64 2.68 15.10
C MET A 293 -30.70 2.50 16.20
N GLN A 294 -31.28 3.58 16.72
CA GLN A 294 -32.27 3.51 17.81
C GLN A 294 -33.55 2.75 17.42
N ASP A 295 -34.04 2.93 16.19
CA ASP A 295 -35.28 2.32 15.69
C ASP A 295 -35.06 1.00 14.90
N LEU A 296 -33.85 0.43 14.94
CA LEU A 296 -33.58 -0.84 14.26
C LEU A 296 -34.31 -2.01 14.91
N PRO A 297 -34.81 -2.98 14.11
CA PRO A 297 -35.30 -4.23 14.66
C PRO A 297 -34.18 -4.97 15.41
N LEU A 298 -34.57 -5.78 16.39
CA LEU A 298 -33.66 -6.76 16.97
C LEU A 298 -33.30 -7.83 15.93
N ILE A 299 -32.13 -8.43 16.11
CA ILE A 299 -31.68 -9.57 15.30
C ILE A 299 -32.66 -10.76 15.44
N GLN A 300 -32.65 -11.68 14.48
CA GLN A 300 -33.44 -12.91 14.62
C GLN A 300 -33.00 -13.66 15.88
N ARG A 301 -33.96 -13.95 16.77
CA ARG A 301 -33.66 -14.50 18.10
C ARG A 301 -32.81 -15.77 18.05
N GLY A 302 -33.11 -16.68 17.12
CA GLY A 302 -32.32 -17.92 16.94
C GLY A 302 -30.86 -17.70 16.54
N TRP A 303 -30.51 -16.57 15.92
CA TRP A 303 -29.11 -16.20 15.65
C TRP A 303 -28.40 -15.75 16.92
N ALA A 304 -29.08 -14.99 17.79
CA ALA A 304 -28.56 -14.60 19.10
C ALA A 304 -28.47 -15.79 20.08
N ASP A 305 -29.49 -16.65 20.10
CA ASP A 305 -29.51 -17.89 20.90
C ASP A 305 -28.28 -18.76 20.55
N ALA A 306 -28.05 -19.02 19.24
CA ALA A 306 -26.91 -19.81 18.78
C ALA A 306 -25.55 -19.13 19.01
N ALA A 307 -25.45 -17.80 18.86
CA ALA A 307 -24.22 -17.07 19.13
C ALA A 307 -23.82 -17.16 20.61
N VAL A 308 -24.77 -16.91 21.51
CA VAL A 308 -24.54 -16.97 22.97
C VAL A 308 -24.20 -18.38 23.42
N GLU A 309 -24.88 -19.41 22.90
CA GLU A 309 -24.55 -20.81 23.18
C GLU A 309 -23.13 -21.17 22.71
N SER A 310 -22.78 -20.87 21.46
CA SER A 310 -21.47 -21.22 20.89
C SER A 310 -20.33 -20.49 21.61
N ILE A 311 -20.46 -19.18 21.85
CA ILE A 311 -19.44 -18.39 22.55
C ILE A 311 -19.26 -18.89 24.00
N SER A 312 -20.36 -19.14 24.73
CA SER A 312 -20.29 -19.65 26.12
C SER A 312 -19.53 -20.98 26.21
N ASN A 313 -19.66 -21.84 25.19
CA ASN A 313 -18.97 -23.12 25.13
C ASN A 313 -17.45 -23.00 24.93
N LEU A 314 -16.92 -21.83 24.52
CA LEU A 314 -15.47 -21.59 24.44
C LEU A 314 -14.82 -21.36 25.81
N ARG A 315 -15.58 -21.00 26.86
CA ARG A 315 -15.02 -20.61 28.15
C ARG A 315 -14.02 -21.62 28.75
N PRO A 316 -14.22 -22.96 28.66
CA PRO A 316 -13.25 -23.94 29.18
C PRO A 316 -11.91 -23.98 28.43
N LEU A 317 -11.84 -23.49 27.19
CA LEU A 317 -10.62 -23.41 26.39
C LEU A 317 -9.77 -22.16 26.69
N CYS A 318 -10.39 -21.14 27.31
CA CYS A 318 -9.76 -19.86 27.61
C CYS A 318 -8.99 -19.95 28.93
N VAL A 319 -7.67 -20.08 28.83
CA VAL A 319 -6.76 -20.28 29.97
C VAL A 319 -5.99 -18.99 30.28
N ASP A 320 -5.46 -18.33 29.27
CA ASP A 320 -4.68 -17.10 29.46
C ASP A 320 -5.60 -15.88 29.62
N THR A 321 -5.13 -14.86 30.36
CA THR A 321 -5.94 -13.68 30.71
C THR A 321 -6.57 -13.01 29.49
N VAL A 322 -5.82 -12.87 28.39
CA VAL A 322 -6.33 -12.27 27.15
C VAL A 322 -7.41 -13.11 26.48
N GLU A 323 -7.35 -14.44 26.56
CA GLU A 323 -8.37 -15.35 26.01
C GLU A 323 -9.67 -15.22 26.81
N VAL A 324 -9.57 -15.12 28.14
CA VAL A 324 -10.71 -14.93 29.05
C VAL A 324 -11.36 -13.56 28.84
N GLU A 325 -10.58 -12.49 28.78
CA GLU A 325 -11.08 -11.14 28.50
C GLU A 325 -11.75 -11.07 27.11
N TYR A 326 -11.16 -11.69 26.08
CA TYR A 326 -11.74 -11.71 24.74
C TYR A 326 -13.10 -12.43 24.72
N HIS A 327 -13.16 -13.62 25.32
CA HIS A 327 -14.42 -14.36 25.50
C HIS A 327 -15.49 -13.51 26.19
N GLU A 328 -15.13 -12.77 27.25
CA GLU A 328 -16.06 -11.88 27.96
C GLU A 328 -16.54 -10.70 27.09
N GLN A 329 -15.69 -10.11 26.23
CA GLN A 329 -16.14 -9.11 25.24
C GLN A 329 -17.15 -9.71 24.25
N LEU A 330 -16.84 -10.88 23.68
CA LEU A 330 -17.71 -11.53 22.68
C LEU A 330 -19.07 -11.93 23.26
N LEU A 331 -19.09 -12.52 24.45
CA LEU A 331 -20.32 -12.87 25.14
C LEU A 331 -21.13 -11.61 25.49
N GLY A 332 -20.47 -10.55 25.96
CA GLY A 332 -21.09 -9.27 26.26
C GLY A 332 -21.73 -8.58 25.04
N ILE A 333 -21.17 -8.75 23.84
CA ILE A 333 -21.81 -8.30 22.58
C ILE A 333 -23.04 -9.17 22.28
N ALA A 334 -22.87 -10.50 22.31
CA ALA A 334 -23.92 -11.45 21.96
C ALA A 334 -25.16 -11.35 22.88
N GLU A 335 -24.97 -11.11 24.18
CA GLU A 335 -26.08 -10.86 25.11
C GLU A 335 -26.88 -9.57 24.79
N LYS A 336 -26.24 -8.52 24.26
CA LYS A 336 -26.94 -7.26 23.93
C LYS A 336 -27.85 -7.38 22.70
N LEU A 337 -27.62 -8.37 21.84
CA LEU A 337 -28.47 -8.66 20.69
C LEU A 337 -29.92 -8.96 21.07
N TYR A 338 -30.18 -9.47 22.28
CA TYR A 338 -31.55 -9.68 22.78
C TYR A 338 -32.28 -8.39 23.17
N THR A 339 -31.55 -7.31 23.44
CA THR A 339 -32.09 -6.13 24.13
C THR A 339 -32.11 -4.87 23.27
N SER A 340 -31.06 -4.63 22.48
CA SER A 340 -30.95 -3.41 21.66
C SER A 340 -29.83 -3.56 20.64
N SER A 341 -30.17 -3.39 19.36
CA SER A 341 -29.21 -3.37 18.25
C SER A 341 -28.15 -2.27 18.42
N PHE A 342 -28.52 -1.12 19.00
CA PHE A 342 -27.58 -0.05 19.30
C PHE A 342 -26.68 -0.36 20.52
N ASP A 343 -27.17 -1.10 21.52
CA ASP A 343 -26.30 -1.53 22.63
C ASP A 343 -25.32 -2.62 22.20
N ALA A 344 -25.74 -3.53 21.31
CA ALA A 344 -24.83 -4.50 20.68
C ALA A 344 -23.77 -3.81 19.82
N TYR A 345 -24.16 -2.80 19.03
CA TYR A 345 -23.22 -1.96 18.29
C TYR A 345 -22.19 -1.29 19.20
N LYS A 346 -22.63 -0.61 20.28
CA LYS A 346 -21.71 0.02 21.25
C LYS A 346 -20.84 -0.99 21.99
N ALA A 347 -21.31 -2.22 22.21
CA ALA A 347 -20.48 -3.29 22.76
C ALA A 347 -19.39 -3.70 21.76
N ASN A 348 -19.71 -3.83 20.47
CA ASN A 348 -18.74 -4.10 19.42
C ASN A 348 -17.69 -2.97 19.30
N SER A 349 -18.08 -1.70 19.36
CA SER A 349 -17.13 -0.58 19.38
C SER A 349 -16.21 -0.58 20.62
N ARG A 350 -16.65 -1.14 21.76
CA ARG A 350 -15.83 -1.29 22.98
C ARG A 350 -14.83 -2.43 22.88
N GLU A 351 -15.17 -3.51 22.17
CA GLU A 351 -14.25 -4.60 21.90
C GLU A 351 -13.04 -4.10 21.10
N TYR A 352 -13.28 -3.31 20.04
CA TYR A 352 -12.23 -2.57 19.33
C TYR A 352 -11.38 -1.69 20.27
N ALA A 353 -12.03 -0.92 21.16
CA ALA A 353 -11.33 -0.08 22.12
C ALA A 353 -10.47 -0.87 23.13
N TRP A 354 -10.92 -2.06 23.54
CA TRP A 354 -10.21 -2.95 24.46
C TRP A 354 -8.89 -3.43 23.85
N TRP A 355 -8.91 -4.10 22.69
CA TRP A 355 -7.68 -4.67 22.13
C TRP A 355 -6.70 -3.63 21.59
N MET A 356 -7.18 -2.46 21.13
CA MET A 356 -6.29 -1.34 20.80
C MET A 356 -5.47 -0.88 22.03
N MET A 357 -6.06 -0.98 23.22
CA MET A 357 -5.47 -0.52 24.49
C MET A 357 -4.71 -1.60 25.28
N LEU A 358 -4.73 -2.87 24.85
CA LEU A 358 -4.00 -3.95 25.53
C LEU A 358 -2.50 -3.64 25.66
N PRO A 359 -1.81 -4.16 26.70
CA PRO A 359 -0.35 -4.17 26.77
C PRO A 359 0.28 -4.85 25.55
N HIS A 360 1.52 -4.50 25.19
CA HIS A 360 2.16 -5.05 23.98
C HIS A 360 2.24 -6.59 24.00
N ALA A 361 2.61 -7.22 25.11
CA ALA A 361 2.69 -8.68 25.22
C ALA A 361 1.33 -9.36 24.99
N SER A 362 0.27 -8.90 25.69
CA SER A 362 -1.09 -9.43 25.53
C SER A 362 -1.65 -9.22 24.12
N PHE A 363 -1.28 -8.13 23.45
CA PHE A 363 -1.64 -7.92 22.04
C PHE A 363 -0.89 -8.89 21.09
N GLN A 364 0.38 -9.21 21.36
CA GLN A 364 1.10 -10.23 20.59
C GLN A 364 0.45 -11.61 20.75
N GLU A 365 -0.03 -11.94 21.95
CA GLU A 365 -0.83 -13.16 22.19
C GLU A 365 -2.16 -13.14 21.42
N LEU A 366 -2.87 -12.01 21.41
CA LEU A 366 -4.14 -11.84 20.67
C LEU A 366 -3.99 -12.05 19.15
N ILE A 367 -2.92 -11.56 18.54
CA ILE A 367 -2.67 -11.74 17.09
C ILE A 367 -1.95 -13.06 16.76
N ASN A 368 -1.60 -13.87 17.76
CA ASN A 368 -0.91 -15.16 17.56
C ASN A 368 -1.90 -16.25 17.14
N LEU A 369 -2.20 -16.29 15.84
CA LEU A 369 -3.09 -17.27 15.20
C LEU A 369 -2.50 -18.70 15.13
N ASN A 370 -1.53 -19.08 15.96
CA ASN A 370 -1.05 -20.46 16.07
C ASN A 370 -1.79 -21.28 17.14
N ARG A 371 -2.54 -20.63 18.03
CA ARG A 371 -3.33 -21.28 19.08
C ARG A 371 -4.77 -21.51 18.65
N GLN A 372 -5.29 -22.71 18.87
CA GLN A 372 -6.66 -23.08 18.52
C GLN A 372 -7.72 -22.23 19.24
N THR A 373 -7.55 -21.96 20.54
CA THR A 373 -8.42 -21.04 21.31
C THR A 373 -8.51 -19.66 20.64
N MET A 374 -7.38 -19.12 20.17
CA MET A 374 -7.34 -17.80 19.55
C MET A 374 -7.96 -17.80 18.13
N ILE A 375 -7.71 -18.85 17.34
CA ILE A 375 -8.39 -19.07 16.05
C ILE A 375 -9.91 -19.12 16.23
N LEU A 376 -10.39 -19.88 17.23
CA LEU A 376 -11.82 -19.98 17.54
C LEU A 376 -12.42 -18.65 17.98
N LEU A 377 -11.76 -17.91 18.88
CA LEU A 377 -12.23 -16.60 19.34
C LEU A 377 -12.36 -15.60 18.18
N HIS A 378 -11.36 -15.51 17.30
CA HIS A 378 -11.43 -14.67 16.10
C HIS A 378 -12.50 -15.12 15.10
N ALA A 379 -12.69 -16.43 14.91
CA ALA A 379 -13.77 -16.96 14.06
C ALA A 379 -15.15 -16.59 14.61
N HIS A 380 -15.34 -16.65 15.93
CA HIS A 380 -16.58 -16.23 16.59
C HIS A 380 -16.78 -14.70 16.54
N TRP A 381 -15.71 -13.91 16.71
CA TRP A 381 -15.76 -12.45 16.54
C TRP A 381 -16.21 -12.05 15.14
N ILE A 382 -15.63 -12.65 14.09
CA ILE A 382 -16.03 -12.38 12.71
C ILE A 382 -17.46 -12.84 12.45
N ALA A 383 -17.82 -14.05 12.89
CA ALA A 383 -19.18 -14.58 12.72
C ALA A 383 -20.23 -13.68 13.40
N LEU A 384 -19.92 -13.17 14.61
CA LEU A 384 -20.75 -12.23 15.35
C LEU A 384 -20.89 -10.90 14.59
N ALA A 385 -19.79 -10.36 14.06
CA ALA A 385 -19.81 -9.18 13.19
C ALA A 385 -20.62 -9.38 11.90
N GLN A 386 -20.61 -10.59 11.30
CA GLN A 386 -21.40 -10.88 10.10
C GLN A 386 -22.91 -10.92 10.40
N ILE A 387 -23.34 -11.58 11.48
CA ILE A 387 -24.77 -11.59 11.85
C ILE A 387 -25.27 -10.19 12.25
N MET A 388 -24.38 -9.32 12.70
CA MET A 388 -24.63 -7.90 12.99
C MET A 388 -24.59 -6.98 11.77
N SER A 389 -24.35 -7.49 10.55
CA SER A 389 -24.15 -6.65 9.35
C SER A 389 -25.30 -5.66 9.09
N PHE A 390 -26.58 -6.07 9.22
CA PHE A 390 -27.72 -5.13 9.08
C PHE A 390 -27.71 -3.93 10.05
N ILE A 391 -26.97 -4.02 11.16
CA ILE A 391 -26.73 -2.97 12.14
C ILE A 391 -25.54 -2.12 11.70
N THR A 392 -24.37 -2.72 11.54
CA THR A 392 -23.11 -2.00 11.25
C THR A 392 -23.12 -1.30 9.89
N GLU A 393 -23.80 -1.88 8.88
CA GLU A 393 -24.02 -1.28 7.57
C GLU A 393 -24.82 0.05 7.61
N ARG A 394 -25.40 0.43 8.75
CA ARG A 394 -26.00 1.77 8.93
C ARG A 394 -24.98 2.89 8.99
N GLU A 395 -23.70 2.60 9.25
CA GLU A 395 -22.65 3.61 9.11
C GLU A 395 -22.56 4.16 7.67
N TYR A 396 -22.85 3.34 6.66
CA TYR A 396 -22.86 3.77 5.26
C TYR A 396 -23.99 4.76 4.92
N ASP A 397 -25.06 4.84 5.72
CA ASP A 397 -26.12 5.87 5.57
C ASP A 397 -25.62 7.28 5.94
N LEU A 398 -24.49 7.40 6.66
CA LEU A 398 -23.88 8.69 6.99
C LEU A 398 -23.02 9.27 5.86
N ARG A 399 -22.68 8.48 4.83
CA ARG A 399 -21.80 8.92 3.73
C ARG A 399 -22.48 9.95 2.86
N GLU A 400 -21.79 11.04 2.59
CA GLU A 400 -22.28 12.10 1.71
C GLU A 400 -21.92 11.83 0.25
N LYS A 401 -20.88 11.01 0.01
CA LYS A 401 -20.45 10.54 -1.30
C LYS A 401 -20.31 9.01 -1.28
N GLN A 402 -21.06 8.34 -2.15
CA GLN A 402 -20.90 6.92 -2.42
C GLN A 402 -20.13 6.72 -3.75
N PRO A 403 -19.11 5.85 -3.77
CA PRO A 403 -18.54 5.28 -4.98
C PRO A 403 -19.61 4.70 -5.90
N GLN A 404 -19.32 4.64 -7.19
CA GLN A 404 -20.12 3.84 -8.11
C GLN A 404 -19.74 2.37 -7.90
N GLN A 405 -20.47 1.68 -7.02
CA GLN A 405 -20.33 0.24 -6.84
C GLN A 405 -20.65 -0.48 -8.17
N GLU A 406 -19.70 -1.25 -8.65
CA GLU A 406 -19.99 -2.36 -9.56
C GLU A 406 -20.69 -3.48 -8.77
N ASP A 407 -21.44 -4.34 -9.44
CA ASP A 407 -22.36 -5.36 -8.87
C ASP A 407 -21.64 -6.53 -8.16
N ASN A 408 -20.41 -6.31 -7.69
CA ASN A 408 -19.47 -7.31 -7.18
C ASN A 408 -19.07 -6.96 -5.73
N MET A 409 -19.80 -7.52 -4.76
CA MET A 409 -19.55 -7.28 -3.34
C MET A 409 -18.21 -7.88 -2.90
N ASP A 410 -17.31 -7.09 -2.29
CA ASP A 410 -16.10 -7.65 -1.64
C ASP A 410 -16.51 -8.55 -0.45
N PRO A 411 -16.03 -9.80 -0.39
CA PRO A 411 -16.19 -10.66 0.78
C PRO A 411 -15.70 -10.01 2.08
N GLY A 412 -14.63 -9.21 2.03
CA GLY A 412 -14.03 -8.60 3.21
C GLY A 412 -13.78 -9.62 4.32
N PHE A 413 -14.30 -9.39 5.52
CA PHE A 413 -14.10 -10.26 6.69
C PHE A 413 -14.56 -11.72 6.49
N ILE A 414 -15.48 -11.99 5.54
CA ILE A 414 -15.94 -13.36 5.21
C ILE A 414 -14.75 -14.23 4.75
N ARG A 415 -13.77 -13.61 4.07
CA ARG A 415 -12.51 -14.23 3.65
C ARG A 415 -11.71 -14.76 4.85
N TRP A 416 -11.62 -13.97 5.92
CA TRP A 416 -10.95 -14.37 7.16
C TRP A 416 -11.72 -15.44 7.92
N LEU A 417 -13.06 -15.39 7.92
CA LEU A 417 -13.89 -16.44 8.53
C LEU A 417 -13.56 -17.81 7.92
N LYS A 418 -13.55 -17.90 6.58
CA LYS A 418 -13.14 -19.10 5.83
C LYS A 418 -11.72 -19.54 6.16
N TYR A 419 -10.79 -18.59 6.16
CA TYR A 419 -9.38 -18.86 6.44
C TYR A 419 -9.15 -19.40 7.86
N LEU A 420 -9.87 -18.89 8.86
CA LEU A 420 -9.80 -19.38 10.24
C LEU A 420 -10.53 -20.73 10.39
N ASN A 421 -11.74 -20.87 9.81
CA ASN A 421 -12.51 -22.11 9.81
C ASN A 421 -11.69 -23.30 9.27
N ALA A 422 -10.94 -23.09 8.19
CA ALA A 422 -10.07 -24.10 7.57
C ALA A 422 -8.84 -24.49 8.42
N ARG A 423 -8.54 -23.76 9.51
CA ARG A 423 -7.37 -23.95 10.38
C ARG A 423 -7.72 -24.53 11.76
N VAL A 424 -9.01 -24.73 12.04
CA VAL A 424 -9.46 -25.41 13.26
C VAL A 424 -9.15 -26.91 13.16
N ASP A 425 -8.46 -27.46 14.16
CA ASP A 425 -8.12 -28.89 14.18
C ASP A 425 -9.33 -29.78 14.53
N TYR A 426 -9.15 -31.09 14.36
CA TYR A 426 -10.21 -32.08 14.57
C TYR A 426 -10.77 -32.11 16.01
N GLU A 427 -9.94 -31.86 17.02
CA GLU A 427 -10.38 -31.87 18.43
C GLU A 427 -11.24 -30.65 18.74
N HIS A 428 -10.97 -29.53 18.07
CA HIS A 428 -11.65 -28.25 18.26
C HIS A 428 -12.87 -28.03 17.36
N GLN A 429 -13.13 -28.90 16.36
CA GLN A 429 -14.26 -28.78 15.42
C GLN A 429 -15.64 -28.66 16.09
N ILE A 430 -15.84 -29.27 17.27
CA ILE A 430 -17.11 -29.17 18.01
C ILE A 430 -17.44 -27.73 18.42
N TYR A 431 -16.42 -26.91 18.68
CA TYR A 431 -16.58 -25.51 19.04
C TYR A 431 -16.75 -24.59 17.81
N ASN A 432 -16.42 -25.06 16.60
CA ASN A 432 -16.46 -24.24 15.39
C ASN A 432 -17.74 -24.41 14.53
N GLN A 433 -18.74 -25.15 15.03
CA GLN A 433 -19.95 -25.45 14.27
C GLN A 433 -20.76 -24.19 13.89
N TRP A 434 -20.88 -23.22 14.80
CA TRP A 434 -21.62 -21.98 14.54
C TRP A 434 -20.88 -21.02 13.60
N PRO A 435 -19.57 -20.74 13.75
CA PRO A 435 -18.81 -19.99 12.75
C PRO A 435 -18.85 -20.60 11.34
N MET A 436 -18.78 -21.94 11.22
CA MET A 436 -18.96 -22.60 9.91
C MET A 436 -20.40 -22.46 9.38
N TRP A 437 -21.42 -22.52 10.24
CA TRP A 437 -22.80 -22.31 9.79
C TRP A 437 -23.03 -20.89 9.25
N VAL A 438 -22.42 -19.86 9.88
CA VAL A 438 -22.48 -18.47 9.40
C VAL A 438 -21.80 -18.33 8.03
N ASP A 439 -20.61 -18.92 7.89
CA ASP A 439 -19.85 -19.00 6.62
C ASP A 439 -20.68 -19.67 5.52
N GLU A 440 -21.27 -20.83 5.81
CA GLU A 440 -22.17 -21.57 4.91
C GLU A 440 -23.43 -20.78 4.48
N GLN A 441 -23.93 -19.82 5.27
CA GLN A 441 -25.05 -18.99 4.82
C GLN A 441 -24.56 -17.90 3.86
N LEU A 442 -23.41 -17.30 4.16
CA LEU A 442 -22.79 -16.24 3.35
C LEU A 442 -22.26 -16.76 2.01
N ASP A 443 -21.85 -18.03 1.93
CA ASP A 443 -21.53 -18.73 0.68
C ASP A 443 -22.75 -18.93 -0.23
N LYS A 444 -23.95 -19.03 0.34
CA LYS A 444 -25.20 -19.17 -0.42
C LYS A 444 -25.74 -17.80 -0.83
N ASP A 445 -25.65 -16.81 0.06
CA ASP A 445 -26.07 -15.44 -0.16
C ASP A 445 -25.28 -14.48 0.76
N MET A 446 -24.40 -13.66 0.18
CA MET A 446 -23.63 -12.65 0.92
C MET A 446 -24.52 -11.60 1.60
N THR A 447 -25.79 -11.47 1.20
CA THR A 447 -26.77 -10.55 1.79
C THR A 447 -27.65 -11.20 2.88
N PHE A 448 -27.44 -12.47 3.21
CA PHE A 448 -28.29 -13.26 4.15
C PHE A 448 -28.50 -12.58 5.52
N PHE A 449 -27.46 -11.97 6.08
CA PHE A 449 -27.51 -11.26 7.37
C PHE A 449 -27.84 -9.76 7.24
N GLY A 450 -28.21 -9.29 6.04
CA GLY A 450 -28.58 -7.90 5.75
C GLY A 450 -27.42 -7.00 5.31
N LYS A 451 -26.29 -7.57 4.88
CA LYS A 451 -25.23 -6.84 4.18
C LYS A 451 -25.79 -6.20 2.89
N ARG A 452 -25.43 -4.95 2.61
CA ARG A 452 -25.90 -4.23 1.41
C ARG A 452 -25.17 -4.73 0.17
N ARG A 453 -25.83 -4.61 -0.99
CA ARG A 453 -25.21 -4.81 -2.31
C ARG A 453 -24.48 -3.55 -2.73
#